data_AF-A0A368TL57-F1
#
_entry.id   AF-A0A368TL57-F1
#
_cell.length_a   1.000
_cell.length_b   1.000
_cell.length_c   1.000
_cell.angle_alpha   90.00
_cell.angle_beta   90.00
_cell.angle_gamma   90.00
#
_symmetry.space_group_name_H-M   'P 1'
#
loop_
_entity.id
_entity.type
_entity.pdbx_description
1 polymer ?
#
loop_
_entity_poly.entity_id
_entity_poly.type
_entity_poly.pdbx_seq_one_letter_code
_entity_poly.pdbx_strand_id
1 'polypeptide(L)'
;MKKLVEKKLEGTHKISVPIEADEEGYLDKECHSEDCLFKFKVHADDWANLFKDEAVFCPVCRHEAKSNSWWTTEQIEHAKEQAGKQIEGILDESLRKDALRFNRNGYRDSFFQMSLEVKGVQKRRTMIPATAKEAMELKILCDKCGARFSVIGSAFFCPCCGHNSVERTFDDSIKKVRVKLDNIKVIMNALKEIGKKDEAEITRRSLIETSLSDCIVAFQRLAEQLFSKIANAPVAPLNVFQRIDDGNKLWQTVCGKSYEDWLTTEELKDLKVLFQKRHLLLHSEGIVDQRYLDRSGDGSYKIGQRIVVKEEDVQYLSSLIEKLANGIRKASSNA
;
A
#
# COMPACT_ATOMS: atom_id res chain seq x y z
N MET A 1 13.73 34.99 51.73
CA MET A 1 13.76 34.78 50.26
C MET A 1 13.68 33.28 49.91
N LYS A 2 12.64 32.59 50.38
CA LYS A 2 12.30 31.20 50.04
C LYS A 2 10.80 31.08 50.28
N LYS A 3 10.01 31.45 49.27
CA LYS A 3 8.53 31.39 49.13
C LYS A 3 8.14 32.56 48.22
N LEU A 4 8.19 32.36 46.90
CA LEU A 4 7.41 33.15 45.92
C LEU A 4 7.53 32.72 44.45
N VAL A 5 8.19 31.60 44.10
CA VAL A 5 8.33 31.18 42.69
C VAL A 5 7.69 29.82 42.37
N GLU A 6 6.99 29.19 43.31
CA GLU A 6 6.33 27.89 43.10
C GLU A 6 4.79 27.99 43.13
N LYS A 7 4.18 28.82 42.28
CA LYS A 7 2.73 28.77 42.09
C LYS A 7 2.34 28.73 40.62
N LYS A 8 1.91 27.52 40.24
CA LYS A 8 0.99 27.16 39.14
C LYS A 8 1.55 27.10 37.72
N LEU A 9 2.15 25.96 37.39
CA LEU A 9 2.05 25.32 36.07
C LEU A 9 1.68 23.83 36.21
N GLU A 10 0.95 23.47 37.27
CA GLU A 10 0.35 22.13 37.40
C GLU A 10 -1.04 22.14 36.73
N GLY A 11 -1.05 21.75 35.47
CA GLY A 11 -2.27 21.53 34.72
C GLY A 11 -1.91 20.97 33.36
N THR A 12 -1.79 19.65 33.24
CA THR A 12 -1.64 18.97 31.95
C THR A 12 -2.94 19.16 31.16
N HIS A 13 -3.06 20.29 30.45
CA HIS A 13 -4.17 20.51 29.54
C HIS A 13 -4.02 19.54 28.37
N LYS A 14 -4.78 18.45 28.39
CA LYS A 14 -4.91 17.55 27.24
C LYS A 14 -5.72 18.29 26.16
N ILE A 15 -5.06 18.61 25.06
CA ILE A 15 -5.67 19.20 23.87
C ILE A 15 -5.98 18.04 22.93
N SER A 16 -7.26 17.85 22.62
CA SER A 16 -7.72 16.84 21.67
C SER A 16 -8.23 17.55 20.42
N VAL A 17 -7.56 17.32 19.29
CA VAL A 17 -7.99 17.85 18.00
C VAL A 17 -8.88 16.80 17.33
N PRO A 18 -10.15 17.10 17.01
CA PRO A 18 -11.03 16.18 16.32
C PRO A 18 -10.52 15.92 14.89
N ILE A 19 -10.75 14.71 14.38
CA ILE A 19 -10.43 14.31 13.01
C ILE A 19 -11.74 13.97 12.34
N GLU A 20 -11.96 14.54 11.17
CA GLU A 20 -13.15 14.28 10.37
C GLU A 20 -12.86 13.19 9.34
N ALA A 21 -13.85 12.34 9.10
CA ALA A 21 -13.81 11.42 7.98
C ALA A 21 -14.02 12.18 6.66
N ASP A 22 -13.62 11.58 5.54
CA ASP A 22 -13.96 12.11 4.22
C ASP A 22 -15.46 11.97 3.90
N GLU A 23 -15.88 12.50 2.76
CA GLU A 23 -17.26 12.46 2.29
C GLU A 23 -17.83 11.02 2.18
N GLU A 24 -16.96 10.02 2.10
CA GLU A 24 -17.32 8.60 2.03
C GLU A 24 -17.18 7.87 3.37
N GLY A 25 -16.85 8.58 4.46
CA GLY A 25 -16.76 8.00 5.80
C GLY A 25 -15.42 7.33 6.13
N TYR A 26 -14.35 7.62 5.38
CA TYR A 26 -13.02 7.07 5.64
C TYR A 26 -12.11 8.00 6.44
N LEU A 27 -11.34 7.41 7.35
CA LEU A 27 -10.33 8.05 8.19
C LEU A 27 -8.93 7.82 7.62
N ASP A 28 -8.14 8.89 7.51
CA ASP A 28 -6.74 8.80 7.11
C ASP A 28 -5.87 8.17 8.22
N LYS A 29 -4.98 7.27 7.79
CA LYS A 29 -4.00 6.54 8.61
C LYS A 29 -2.65 6.50 7.89
N GLU A 30 -1.57 6.39 8.65
CA GLU A 30 -0.21 6.26 8.14
C GLU A 30 0.55 5.21 8.94
N CYS A 31 1.50 4.51 8.32
CA CYS A 31 2.41 3.60 9.02
C CYS A 31 3.51 4.38 9.76
N HIS A 32 3.77 4.02 11.02
CA HIS A 32 4.72 4.73 11.90
C HIS A 32 6.16 4.27 11.76
N SER A 33 6.36 3.19 11.00
CA SER A 33 7.70 2.74 10.61
C SER A 33 8.30 3.77 9.65
N GLU A 34 9.42 4.37 10.04
CA GLU A 34 10.15 5.38 9.25
C GLU A 34 10.52 4.87 7.85
N ASP A 35 10.81 3.58 7.72
CA ASP A 35 11.10 2.93 6.43
C ASP A 35 9.88 2.77 5.51
N CYS A 36 8.65 2.93 6.02
CA CYS A 36 7.42 2.61 5.29
C CYS A 36 6.54 3.83 5.03
N LEU A 37 6.13 4.54 6.09
CA LEU A 37 5.27 5.75 6.01
C LEU A 37 4.05 5.62 5.08
N PHE A 38 3.55 4.40 4.89
CA PHE A 38 2.50 4.13 3.92
C PHE A 38 1.17 4.70 4.40
N LYS A 39 0.53 5.53 3.56
CA LYS A 39 -0.78 6.14 3.82
C LYS A 39 -1.90 5.24 3.32
N PHE A 40 -2.93 5.09 4.14
CA PHE A 40 -4.12 4.32 3.83
C PHE A 40 -5.33 4.93 4.54
N LYS A 41 -6.54 4.55 4.13
CA LYS A 41 -7.75 4.93 4.85
C LYS A 41 -8.54 3.73 5.32
N VAL A 42 -9.30 3.92 6.38
CA VAL A 42 -10.16 2.91 7.02
C VAL A 42 -11.55 3.49 7.25
N HIS A 43 -12.60 2.71 7.00
CA HIS A 43 -13.95 3.21 7.22
C HIS A 43 -14.18 3.47 8.72
N ALA A 44 -14.78 4.62 9.08
CA ALA A 44 -14.95 5.05 10.46
C ALA A 44 -15.75 4.04 11.31
N ASP A 45 -16.86 3.52 10.78
CA ASP A 45 -17.64 2.49 11.47
C ASP A 45 -16.82 1.22 11.72
N ASP A 46 -16.00 0.81 10.75
CA ASP A 46 -15.22 -0.42 10.89
C ASP A 46 -14.09 -0.20 11.91
N TRP A 47 -13.47 0.99 11.89
CA TRP A 47 -12.49 1.39 12.90
C TRP A 47 -13.05 1.36 14.33
N ALA A 48 -14.31 1.76 14.52
CA ALA A 48 -14.94 1.73 15.83
C ALA A 48 -15.39 0.31 16.26
N ASN A 49 -15.83 -0.52 15.30
CA ASN A 49 -16.54 -1.77 15.62
C ASN A 49 -15.70 -3.05 15.41
N LEU A 50 -14.71 -3.03 14.50
CA LEU A 50 -13.93 -4.20 14.11
C LEU A 50 -12.47 -4.13 14.58
N PHE A 51 -11.88 -2.93 14.62
CA PHE A 51 -10.47 -2.77 14.98
C PHE A 51 -10.28 -2.89 16.50
N LYS A 52 -9.15 -3.49 16.88
CA LYS A 52 -8.76 -3.68 18.27
C LYS A 52 -7.77 -2.61 18.67
N ASP A 53 -7.88 -2.12 19.90
CA ASP A 53 -6.97 -1.09 20.40
C ASP A 53 -5.54 -1.60 20.55
N GLU A 54 -5.37 -2.89 20.82
CA GLU A 54 -4.07 -3.50 21.05
C GLU A 54 -3.24 -3.60 19.76
N ALA A 55 -3.89 -3.89 18.63
CA ALA A 55 -3.20 -4.27 17.41
C ALA A 55 -3.97 -3.84 16.16
N VAL A 56 -3.31 -2.99 15.38
CA VAL A 56 -3.65 -2.60 14.02
C VAL A 56 -2.41 -2.83 13.16
N PHE A 57 -2.60 -3.14 11.89
CA PHE A 57 -1.51 -3.58 10.99
C PHE A 57 -1.34 -2.63 9.81
N CYS A 58 -0.10 -2.44 9.35
CA CYS A 58 0.16 -1.74 8.11
C CYS A 58 -0.28 -2.59 6.91
N PRO A 59 -1.07 -2.07 5.96
CA PRO A 59 -1.49 -2.81 4.77
C PRO A 59 -0.34 -3.27 3.85
N VAL A 60 0.86 -2.69 3.99
CA VAL A 60 2.02 -3.01 3.14
C VAL A 60 3.06 -3.83 3.87
N CYS A 61 3.65 -3.30 4.94
CA CYS A 61 4.76 -3.96 5.65
C CYS A 61 4.33 -4.84 6.83
N ARG A 62 3.04 -4.86 7.18
CA ARG A 62 2.46 -5.58 8.33
C ARG A 62 2.99 -5.14 9.71
N HIS A 63 3.64 -3.97 9.81
CA HIS A 63 4.01 -3.40 11.10
C HIS A 63 2.77 -3.34 12.02
N GLU A 64 2.94 -3.75 13.27
CA GLU A 64 1.87 -3.86 14.27
C GLU A 64 2.02 -2.78 15.33
N ALA A 65 0.97 -2.00 15.54
CA ALA A 65 0.94 -0.96 16.56
C ALA A 65 -0.49 -0.72 17.07
N LYS A 66 -0.61 -0.10 18.24
CA LYS A 66 -1.91 0.23 18.86
C LYS A 66 -2.71 1.23 18.01
N SER A 67 -4.04 1.16 18.08
CA SER A 67 -4.96 2.01 17.29
C SER A 67 -4.67 3.52 17.39
N ASN A 68 -4.27 3.98 18.57
CA ASN A 68 -3.95 5.39 18.87
C ASN A 68 -2.59 5.86 18.33
N SER A 69 -1.89 5.00 17.62
CA SER A 69 -0.59 5.25 17.05
C SER A 69 -0.65 5.20 15.54
N TRP A 70 -1.79 5.50 14.88
CA TRP A 70 -1.94 5.44 13.41
C TRP A 70 -2.29 6.81 12.79
N TRP A 71 -1.64 7.87 13.26
CA TRP A 71 -1.86 9.24 12.77
C TRP A 71 -0.96 9.57 11.60
N THR A 72 -1.45 10.35 10.65
CA THR A 72 -0.61 10.88 9.58
C THR A 72 0.31 11.97 10.09
N THR A 73 1.46 12.13 9.45
CA THR A 73 2.42 13.20 9.72
C THR A 73 1.73 14.57 9.68
N GLU A 74 0.85 14.81 8.70
CA GLU A 74 0.11 16.08 8.59
C GLU A 74 -0.89 16.28 9.74
N GLN A 75 -1.57 15.22 10.21
CA GLN A 75 -2.47 15.31 11.37
C GLN A 75 -1.69 15.66 12.64
N ILE A 76 -0.49 15.10 12.81
CA ILE A 76 0.38 15.40 13.95
C ILE A 76 0.86 16.85 13.89
N GLU A 77 1.26 17.34 12.72
CA GLU A 77 1.68 18.74 12.51
C GLU A 77 0.53 19.72 12.77
N HIS A 78 -0.65 19.44 12.22
CA HIS A 78 -1.85 20.24 12.46
C HIS A 78 -2.22 20.26 13.95
N ALA A 79 -2.15 19.12 14.63
CA ALA A 79 -2.42 19.05 16.05
C ALA A 79 -1.44 19.90 16.88
N LYS A 80 -0.14 19.91 16.52
CA LYS A 80 0.87 20.76 17.15
C LYS A 80 0.58 22.25 16.92
N GLU A 81 0.18 22.63 15.70
CA GLU A 81 -0.18 24.01 15.38
C GLU A 81 -1.41 24.49 16.17
N GLN A 82 -2.47 23.68 16.23
CA GLN A 82 -3.67 23.99 16.99
C GLN A 82 -3.39 24.06 18.49
N ALA A 83 -2.56 23.15 19.02
CA ALA A 83 -2.12 23.20 20.42
C ALA A 83 -1.36 24.49 20.74
N GLY A 84 -0.47 24.92 19.84
CA GLY A 84 0.22 26.21 19.93
C GLY A 84 -0.77 27.37 20.01
N LYS A 85 -1.71 27.46 19.05
CA LYS A 85 -2.75 28.50 19.01
C LYS A 85 -3.60 28.53 20.29
N GLN A 86 -3.93 27.37 20.85
CA GLN A 86 -4.71 27.28 22.08
C GLN A 86 -3.93 27.79 23.30
N ILE A 87 -2.66 27.44 23.43
CA ILE A 87 -1.79 27.94 24.51
C ILE A 87 -1.65 29.47 24.39
N GLU A 88 -1.41 29.97 23.19
CA GLU A 88 -1.36 31.42 22.93
C GLU A 88 -2.68 32.12 23.32
N GLY A 89 -3.83 31.51 23.01
CA GLY A 89 -5.14 32.03 23.42
C GLY A 89 -5.34 32.03 24.95
N ILE A 90 -4.85 31.00 25.65
CA ILE A 90 -4.89 30.96 27.13
C ILE A 90 -4.02 32.06 27.72
N LEU A 91 -2.82 32.28 27.17
CA LEU A 91 -1.90 33.34 27.62
C LEU A 91 -2.46 34.73 27.32
N ASP A 92 -2.98 34.98 26.11
CA ASP A 92 -3.59 36.25 25.73
C ASP A 92 -4.77 36.59 26.65
N GLU A 93 -5.63 35.62 26.95
CA GLU A 93 -6.75 35.83 27.89
C GLU A 93 -6.27 36.10 29.32
N SER A 94 -5.25 35.37 29.79
CA SER A 94 -4.69 35.61 31.13
C SER A 94 -4.09 37.01 31.23
N LEU A 95 -3.28 37.41 30.24
CA LEU A 95 -2.65 38.73 30.19
C LEU A 95 -3.69 39.84 30.12
N ARG A 96 -4.76 39.68 29.34
CA ARG A 96 -5.87 40.64 29.29
C ARG A 96 -6.63 40.72 30.62
N LYS A 97 -6.89 39.59 31.28
CA LYS A 97 -7.49 39.57 32.63
C LYS A 97 -6.60 40.25 33.66
N ASP A 98 -5.28 40.07 33.58
CA ASP A 98 -4.32 40.71 34.47
C ASP A 98 -4.20 42.21 34.22
N ALA A 99 -4.19 42.64 32.95
CA ALA A 99 -4.25 44.06 32.59
C ALA A 99 -5.56 44.72 33.07
N LEU A 100 -6.70 44.04 32.91
CA LEU A 100 -7.98 44.52 33.44
C LEU A 100 -7.97 44.62 34.96
N ARG A 101 -7.38 43.63 35.66
CA ARG A 101 -7.21 43.69 37.12
C ARG A 101 -6.31 44.82 37.56
N PHE A 102 -5.15 44.99 36.90
CA PHE A 102 -4.20 46.07 37.16
C PHE A 102 -4.85 47.44 37.00
N ASN A 103 -5.55 47.67 35.89
CA ASN A 103 -6.23 48.94 35.62
C ASN A 103 -7.42 49.20 36.58
N ARG A 104 -8.11 48.15 37.06
CA ARG A 104 -9.17 48.28 38.06
C ARG A 104 -8.64 48.59 39.46
N ASN A 105 -7.44 48.08 39.81
CA ASN A 105 -6.81 48.27 41.11
C ASN A 105 -5.83 49.47 41.16
N GLY A 106 -5.95 50.43 40.23
CA GLY A 106 -5.15 51.65 40.24
C GLY A 106 -5.15 52.30 41.64
N TYR A 107 -3.96 52.41 42.23
CA TYR A 107 -3.76 52.89 43.59
C TYR A 107 -4.34 54.29 43.73
N ARG A 108 -5.39 54.46 44.54
CA ARG A 108 -6.17 55.72 44.63
C ARG A 108 -5.39 56.94 45.15
N ASP A 109 -4.15 56.76 45.63
CA ASP A 109 -3.29 57.81 46.21
C ASP A 109 -1.88 57.91 45.58
N SER A 110 -1.68 57.50 44.32
CA SER A 110 -0.37 57.58 43.63
C SER A 110 -0.25 58.82 42.72
N PHE A 111 0.85 59.58 42.84
CA PHE A 111 1.17 60.74 41.99
C PHE A 111 1.45 60.41 40.51
N PHE A 112 1.43 59.13 40.12
CA PHE A 112 1.61 58.68 38.74
C PHE A 112 0.51 57.69 38.33
N GLN A 113 -0.16 57.98 37.21
CA GLN A 113 -1.16 57.12 36.60
C GLN A 113 -0.48 56.14 35.64
N MET A 114 -0.40 54.87 36.03
CA MET A 114 0.07 53.79 35.15
C MET A 114 -1.14 53.00 34.64
N SER A 115 -1.16 52.71 33.34
CA SER A 115 -2.13 51.82 32.73
C SER A 115 -1.41 50.75 31.92
N LEU A 116 -1.96 49.53 31.93
CA LEU A 116 -1.45 48.40 31.17
C LEU A 116 -2.45 48.05 30.07
N GLU A 117 -2.00 48.04 28.82
CA GLU A 117 -2.82 47.67 27.66
C GLU A 117 -2.15 46.51 26.91
N VAL A 118 -2.90 45.44 26.68
CA VAL A 118 -2.45 44.31 25.85
C VAL A 118 -2.88 44.56 24.41
N LYS A 119 -1.90 44.87 23.56
CA LYS A 119 -2.09 45.12 22.12
C LYS A 119 -2.11 43.81 21.33
N GLY A 120 -2.95 43.74 20.30
CA GLY A 120 -3.06 42.59 19.39
C GLY A 120 -4.51 42.08 19.25
N VAL A 121 -4.75 41.26 18.23
CA VAL A 121 -6.05 40.62 17.98
C VAL A 121 -6.30 39.54 19.02
N GLN A 122 -7.51 39.51 19.60
CA GLN A 122 -7.90 38.46 20.54
C GLN A 122 -7.88 37.10 19.82
N LYS A 123 -7.00 36.20 20.26
CA LYS A 123 -6.82 34.89 19.63
C LYS A 123 -8.02 33.99 19.98
N ARG A 124 -8.71 33.48 18.95
CA ARG A 124 -9.87 32.57 19.12
C ARG A 124 -9.41 31.17 19.52
N ARG A 125 -10.20 30.49 20.35
CA ARG A 125 -9.93 29.13 20.89
C ARG A 125 -10.54 27.99 20.06
N THR A 126 -11.14 28.28 18.91
CA THR A 126 -11.81 27.26 18.09
C THR A 126 -10.76 26.35 17.46
N MET A 127 -10.73 25.07 17.84
CA MET A 127 -9.92 24.07 17.17
C MET A 127 -10.54 23.75 15.82
N ILE A 128 -9.72 23.77 14.78
CA ILE A 128 -10.11 23.35 13.44
C ILE A 128 -9.79 21.85 13.33
N PRO A 129 -10.75 20.98 12.96
CA PRO A 129 -10.47 19.57 12.72
C PRO A 129 -9.45 19.38 11.59
N ALA A 130 -8.70 18.28 11.60
CA ALA A 130 -7.94 17.88 10.42
C ALA A 130 -8.92 17.31 9.39
N THR A 131 -9.01 17.94 8.22
CA THR A 131 -9.85 17.48 7.11
C THR A 131 -9.23 16.27 6.44
N ALA A 132 -10.04 15.26 6.14
CA ALA A 132 -9.57 14.10 5.39
C ALA A 132 -9.16 14.47 3.96
N LYS A 133 -8.16 13.76 3.42
CA LYS A 133 -7.65 14.00 2.06
C LYS A 133 -8.57 13.43 0.98
N GLU A 134 -8.22 13.63 -0.29
CA GLU A 134 -8.91 13.01 -1.44
C GLU A 134 -9.08 11.50 -1.27
N ALA A 135 -10.16 10.96 -1.84
CA ALA A 135 -10.49 9.55 -1.75
C ALA A 135 -9.38 8.70 -2.40
N MET A 136 -9.00 7.61 -1.72
CA MET A 136 -8.06 6.65 -2.30
C MET A 136 -8.76 5.85 -3.41
N GLU A 137 -8.04 5.55 -4.49
CA GLU A 137 -8.64 4.93 -5.68
C GLU A 137 -9.03 3.46 -5.48
N LEU A 138 -8.25 2.69 -4.71
CA LEU A 138 -8.51 1.27 -4.50
C LEU A 138 -9.25 1.04 -3.18
N LYS A 139 -10.56 0.77 -3.27
CA LYS A 139 -11.40 0.35 -2.13
C LYS A 139 -11.39 -1.16 -1.97
N ILE A 140 -11.21 -1.64 -0.75
CA ILE A 140 -11.02 -3.05 -0.44
C ILE A 140 -11.89 -3.45 0.75
N LEU A 141 -12.62 -4.55 0.58
CA LEU A 141 -13.29 -5.29 1.64
C LEU A 141 -12.45 -6.53 2.01
N CYS A 142 -12.10 -6.70 3.28
CA CYS A 142 -11.37 -7.89 3.72
C CYS A 142 -12.26 -9.15 3.69
N ASP A 143 -11.81 -10.18 2.99
CA ASP A 143 -12.38 -11.53 2.92
C ASP A 143 -12.45 -12.27 4.28
N LYS A 144 -11.54 -11.99 5.21
CA LYS A 144 -11.52 -12.64 6.53
C LYS A 144 -12.37 -11.95 7.60
N CYS A 145 -12.30 -10.63 7.70
CA CYS A 145 -12.92 -9.88 8.80
C CYS A 145 -13.97 -8.86 8.37
N GLY A 146 -14.18 -8.65 7.06
CA GLY A 146 -15.16 -7.70 6.54
C GLY A 146 -14.78 -6.22 6.67
N ALA A 147 -13.58 -5.89 7.19
CA ALA A 147 -13.16 -4.50 7.31
C ALA A 147 -12.96 -3.84 5.93
N ARG A 148 -13.47 -2.61 5.78
CA ARG A 148 -13.34 -1.74 4.61
C ARG A 148 -12.18 -0.77 4.80
N PHE A 149 -11.29 -0.76 3.82
CA PHE A 149 -10.14 0.14 3.79
C PHE A 149 -9.78 0.49 2.36
N SER A 150 -9.04 1.56 2.16
CA SER A 150 -8.66 2.03 0.85
C SER A 150 -7.21 2.52 0.80
N VAL A 151 -6.58 2.35 -0.37
CA VAL A 151 -5.16 2.64 -0.59
C VAL A 151 -4.93 3.21 -1.99
N ILE A 152 -3.81 3.89 -2.19
CA ILE A 152 -3.26 4.14 -3.52
C ILE A 152 -2.28 3.01 -3.86
N GLY A 153 -2.45 2.39 -5.02
CA GLY A 153 -1.61 1.28 -5.46
C GLY A 153 -2.08 -0.08 -4.96
N SER A 154 -1.30 -0.75 -4.12
CA SER A 154 -1.55 -2.15 -3.71
C SER A 154 -1.46 -2.32 -2.19
N ALA A 155 -2.29 -3.22 -1.65
CA ALA A 155 -2.24 -3.66 -0.26
C ALA A 155 -2.03 -5.17 -0.18
N PHE A 156 -1.20 -5.61 0.75
CA PHE A 156 -0.88 -7.02 0.98
C PHE A 156 -1.62 -7.58 2.20
N PHE A 157 -1.82 -6.75 3.22
CA PHE A 157 -2.42 -7.14 4.50
C PHE A 157 -3.69 -6.35 4.78
N CYS A 158 -4.61 -6.95 5.54
CA CYS A 158 -5.73 -6.24 6.12
C CYS A 158 -5.27 -5.44 7.35
N PRO A 159 -5.58 -4.14 7.45
CA PRO A 159 -5.18 -3.33 8.60
C PRO A 159 -5.87 -3.71 9.91
N CYS A 160 -7.05 -4.34 9.85
CA CYS A 160 -7.78 -4.80 11.03
C CYS A 160 -7.21 -6.12 11.59
N CYS A 161 -7.09 -7.15 10.75
CA CYS A 161 -6.79 -8.51 11.21
C CYS A 161 -5.42 -9.06 10.79
N GLY A 162 -4.63 -8.29 10.04
CA GLY A 162 -3.32 -8.69 9.54
C GLY A 162 -3.37 -9.82 8.50
N HIS A 163 -4.55 -10.20 8.00
CA HIS A 163 -4.70 -11.26 7.00
C HIS A 163 -4.10 -10.85 5.66
N ASN A 164 -3.28 -11.73 5.07
CA ASN A 164 -2.78 -11.58 3.72
C ASN A 164 -3.69 -12.31 2.74
N SER A 165 -4.50 -11.56 2.01
CA SER A 165 -5.36 -12.12 0.96
C SER A 165 -4.53 -12.33 -0.31
N VAL A 166 -3.89 -13.50 -0.40
CA VAL A 166 -3.02 -13.86 -1.53
C VAL A 166 -3.77 -13.85 -2.85
N GLU A 167 -5.04 -14.26 -2.85
CA GLU A 167 -5.87 -14.31 -4.05
C GLU A 167 -6.14 -12.90 -4.59
N ARG A 168 -6.51 -11.96 -3.71
CA ARG A 168 -6.64 -10.54 -4.07
C ARG A 168 -5.29 -9.97 -4.52
N THR A 169 -4.21 -10.24 -3.79
CA THR A 169 -2.87 -9.73 -4.16
C THR A 169 -2.43 -10.25 -5.53
N PHE A 170 -2.82 -11.46 -5.93
CA PHE A 170 -2.63 -11.95 -7.29
C PHE A 170 -3.41 -11.10 -8.31
N ASP A 171 -4.71 -10.88 -8.09
CA ASP A 171 -5.55 -10.09 -9.00
C ASP A 171 -5.02 -8.64 -9.12
N ASP A 172 -4.61 -8.03 -8.01
CA ASP A 172 -3.95 -6.71 -7.97
C ASP A 172 -2.63 -6.71 -8.75
N SER A 173 -1.85 -7.80 -8.68
CA SER A 173 -0.58 -7.92 -9.41
C SER A 173 -0.81 -8.01 -10.92
N ILE A 174 -1.82 -8.74 -11.37
CA ILE A 174 -2.20 -8.80 -12.78
C ILE A 174 -2.75 -7.45 -13.25
N LYS A 175 -3.59 -6.80 -12.45
CA LYS A 175 -4.08 -5.43 -12.72
C LYS A 175 -2.92 -4.45 -12.85
N LYS A 176 -1.93 -4.51 -11.95
CA LYS A 176 -0.71 -3.68 -12.00
C LYS A 176 0.06 -3.90 -13.31
N VAL A 177 0.22 -5.14 -13.76
CA VAL A 177 0.87 -5.44 -15.05
C VAL A 177 0.12 -4.78 -16.20
N ARG A 178 -1.21 -4.89 -16.25
CA ARG A 178 -2.03 -4.23 -17.29
C ARG A 178 -1.86 -2.71 -17.26
N VAL A 179 -1.97 -2.09 -16.09
CA VAL A 179 -1.78 -0.64 -15.91
C VAL A 179 -0.38 -0.20 -16.36
N LYS A 180 0.67 -0.99 -16.07
CA LYS A 180 2.02 -0.71 -16.58
C LYS A 180 2.02 -0.67 -18.11
N LEU A 181 1.47 -1.70 -18.76
CA LEU A 181 1.45 -1.81 -20.23
C LEU A 181 0.64 -0.68 -20.87
N ASP A 182 -0.56 -0.38 -20.35
CA ASP A 182 -1.44 0.67 -20.89
C ASP A 182 -0.78 2.06 -20.81
N ASN A 183 0.03 2.30 -19.78
CA ASN A 183 0.70 3.57 -19.56
C ASN A 183 2.09 3.68 -20.21
N ILE A 184 2.63 2.62 -20.83
CA ILE A 184 3.95 2.67 -21.50
C ILE A 184 4.02 3.85 -22.48
N LYS A 185 2.99 4.03 -23.32
CA LYS A 185 2.99 5.10 -24.33
C LYS A 185 3.00 6.49 -23.71
N VAL A 186 2.27 6.68 -22.61
CA VAL A 186 2.21 7.95 -21.88
C VAL A 186 3.57 8.28 -21.29
N ILE A 187 4.20 7.31 -20.60
CA ILE A 187 5.54 7.45 -20.02
C ILE A 187 6.58 7.75 -21.12
N MET A 188 6.49 7.09 -22.27
CA MET A 188 7.37 7.32 -23.42
C MET A 188 7.23 8.70 -24.02
N ASN A 189 6.00 9.19 -24.18
CA ASN A 189 5.80 10.53 -24.73
C ASN A 189 6.32 11.60 -23.77
N ALA A 190 6.05 11.49 -22.48
CA ALA A 190 6.55 12.41 -21.46
C ALA A 190 8.10 12.48 -21.43
N LEU A 191 8.79 11.33 -21.49
CA LEU A 191 10.25 11.29 -21.54
C LEU A 191 10.82 11.86 -22.84
N LYS A 192 10.16 11.61 -23.98
CA LYS A 192 10.57 12.14 -25.28
C LYS A 192 10.40 13.67 -25.35
N GLU A 193 9.34 14.21 -24.76
CA GLU A 193 9.08 15.66 -24.71
C GLU A 193 10.18 16.43 -23.97
N ILE A 194 10.74 15.85 -22.91
CA ILE A 194 11.87 16.42 -22.18
C ILE A 194 13.25 16.02 -22.76
N GLY A 195 13.29 15.52 -24.00
CA GLY A 195 14.52 15.22 -24.75
C GLY A 195 15.20 13.89 -24.39
N LYS A 196 14.61 13.06 -23.54
CA LYS A 196 15.21 11.82 -22.99
C LYS A 196 14.82 10.57 -23.79
N LYS A 197 15.13 10.56 -25.09
CA LYS A 197 14.71 9.48 -26.02
C LYS A 197 15.31 8.11 -25.68
N ASP A 198 16.56 8.07 -25.22
CA ASP A 198 17.24 6.82 -24.85
C ASP A 198 16.68 6.25 -23.54
N GLU A 199 16.53 7.09 -22.51
CA GLU A 199 15.87 6.71 -21.24
C GLU A 199 14.45 6.20 -21.48
N ALA A 200 13.76 6.77 -22.47
CA ALA A 200 12.44 6.30 -22.88
C ALA A 200 12.49 4.84 -23.37
N GLU A 201 13.40 4.49 -24.29
CA GLU A 201 13.49 3.13 -24.79
C GLU A 201 13.97 2.12 -23.72
N ILE A 202 14.92 2.53 -22.87
CA ILE A 202 15.39 1.72 -21.74
C ILE A 202 14.24 1.42 -20.78
N THR A 203 13.46 2.44 -20.42
CA THR A 203 12.31 2.32 -19.51
C THR A 203 11.23 1.43 -20.12
N ARG A 204 10.92 1.60 -21.41
CA ARG A 204 9.96 0.76 -22.15
C ARG A 204 10.32 -0.72 -22.05
N ARG A 205 11.56 -1.06 -22.44
CA ARG A 205 12.04 -2.44 -22.45
C ARG A 205 12.04 -3.03 -21.03
N SER A 206 12.53 -2.27 -20.05
CA SER A 206 12.54 -2.69 -18.64
C SER A 206 11.13 -2.97 -18.11
N LEU A 207 10.16 -2.09 -18.39
CA LEU A 207 8.77 -2.28 -17.96
C LEU A 207 8.15 -3.55 -18.57
N ILE A 208 8.39 -3.82 -19.84
CA ILE A 208 7.88 -5.03 -20.51
C ILE A 208 8.53 -6.29 -19.92
N GLU A 209 9.86 -6.33 -19.86
CA GLU A 209 10.62 -7.50 -19.38
C GLU A 209 10.32 -7.80 -17.90
N THR A 210 10.22 -6.78 -17.05
CA THR A 210 9.86 -6.96 -15.62
C THR A 210 8.40 -7.38 -15.44
N SER A 211 7.48 -6.92 -16.28
CA SER A 211 6.07 -7.32 -16.21
C SER A 211 5.85 -8.80 -16.51
N LEU A 212 6.69 -9.39 -17.37
CA LEU A 212 6.71 -10.85 -17.59
C LEU A 212 7.03 -11.60 -16.28
N SER A 213 8.02 -11.11 -15.52
CA SER A 213 8.41 -11.69 -14.23
C SER A 213 7.33 -11.49 -13.16
N ASP A 214 6.72 -10.30 -13.09
CA ASP A 214 5.63 -10.00 -12.16
C ASP A 214 4.48 -11.00 -12.29
N CYS A 215 4.07 -11.32 -13.52
CA CYS A 215 3.04 -12.32 -13.81
C CYS A 215 3.39 -13.70 -13.22
N ILE A 216 4.62 -14.19 -13.48
CA ILE A 216 5.06 -15.53 -13.07
C ILE A 216 5.21 -15.63 -11.55
N VAL A 217 5.75 -14.59 -10.91
CA VAL A 217 5.90 -14.54 -9.44
C VAL A 217 4.53 -14.48 -8.76
N ALA A 218 3.59 -13.70 -9.29
CA ALA A 218 2.22 -13.65 -8.79
C ALA A 218 1.55 -15.03 -8.89
N PHE A 219 1.66 -15.69 -10.05
CA PHE A 219 1.12 -17.04 -10.26
C PHE A 219 1.71 -18.06 -9.29
N GLN A 220 3.04 -18.09 -9.13
CA GLN A 220 3.68 -19.00 -8.18
C GLN A 220 3.14 -18.79 -6.78
N ARG A 221 3.08 -17.54 -6.30
CA ARG A 221 2.65 -17.25 -4.94
C ARG A 221 1.21 -17.69 -4.70
N LEU A 222 0.33 -17.47 -5.68
CA LEU A 222 -1.05 -17.96 -5.65
C LEU A 222 -1.08 -19.50 -5.58
N ALA A 223 -0.36 -20.16 -6.47
CA ALA A 223 -0.33 -21.62 -6.55
C ALA A 223 0.19 -22.27 -5.26
N GLU A 224 1.28 -21.74 -4.68
CA GLU A 224 1.81 -22.21 -3.39
C GLU A 224 0.79 -22.07 -2.27
N GLN A 225 0.11 -20.92 -2.19
CA GLN A 225 -0.87 -20.68 -1.15
C GLN A 225 -2.08 -21.61 -1.30
N LEU A 226 -2.64 -21.73 -2.51
CA LEU A 226 -3.79 -22.61 -2.76
C LEU A 226 -3.44 -24.07 -2.52
N PHE A 227 -2.26 -24.51 -2.97
CA PHE A 227 -1.81 -25.87 -2.76
C PHE A 227 -1.64 -26.21 -1.27
N SER A 228 -1.12 -25.27 -0.48
CA SER A 228 -0.97 -25.45 0.98
C SER A 228 -2.30 -25.53 1.74
N LYS A 229 -3.40 -25.06 1.15
CA LYS A 229 -4.74 -25.14 1.76
C LYS A 229 -5.40 -26.51 1.54
N ILE A 230 -4.91 -27.34 0.63
CA ILE A 230 -5.54 -28.62 0.31
C ILE A 230 -5.22 -29.65 1.38
N ALA A 231 -6.24 -30.36 1.85
CA ALA A 231 -6.09 -31.40 2.86
C ALA A 231 -5.17 -32.53 2.37
N ASN A 232 -4.20 -32.93 3.20
CA ASN A 232 -3.24 -33.99 2.91
C ASN A 232 -2.34 -33.78 1.68
N ALA A 233 -2.23 -32.55 1.15
CA ALA A 233 -1.28 -32.26 0.09
C ALA A 233 0.18 -32.47 0.59
N PRO A 234 1.07 -33.05 -0.24
CA PRO A 234 2.48 -33.17 0.12
C PRO A 234 3.13 -31.79 0.22
N VAL A 235 4.31 -31.70 0.85
CA VAL A 235 5.08 -30.44 0.83
C VAL A 235 5.56 -30.17 -0.59
N ALA A 236 5.12 -29.04 -1.16
CA ALA A 236 5.53 -28.62 -2.51
C ALA A 236 7.04 -28.30 -2.54
N PRO A 237 7.80 -28.87 -3.50
CA PRO A 237 9.20 -28.48 -3.67
C PRO A 237 9.36 -27.00 -4.04
N LEU A 238 10.50 -26.41 -3.69
CA LEU A 238 10.78 -25.01 -4.00
C LEU A 238 10.64 -24.71 -5.50
N ASN A 239 9.96 -23.61 -5.83
CA ASN A 239 9.73 -23.12 -7.19
C ASN A 239 9.06 -24.15 -8.13
N VAL A 240 8.36 -25.16 -7.61
CA VAL A 240 7.74 -26.20 -8.44
C VAL A 240 6.70 -25.63 -9.41
N PHE A 241 5.97 -24.60 -9.01
CA PHE A 241 4.97 -23.96 -9.87
C PHE A 241 5.57 -23.04 -10.95
N GLN A 242 6.88 -22.75 -10.90
CA GLN A 242 7.59 -22.16 -12.04
C GLN A 242 8.01 -23.22 -13.06
N ARG A 243 8.03 -24.50 -12.69
CA ARG A 243 8.30 -25.62 -13.58
C ARG A 243 6.98 -26.19 -14.04
N ILE A 244 6.47 -25.70 -15.17
CA ILE A 244 5.12 -25.98 -15.68
C ILE A 244 4.77 -27.47 -15.61
N ASP A 245 5.64 -28.36 -16.11
CA ASP A 245 5.37 -29.80 -16.12
C ASP A 245 5.31 -30.44 -14.72
N ASP A 246 6.14 -29.98 -13.78
CA ASP A 246 6.15 -30.52 -12.41
C ASP A 246 4.96 -30.01 -11.60
N GLY A 247 4.67 -28.71 -11.71
CA GLY A 247 3.48 -28.11 -11.11
C GLY A 247 2.20 -28.77 -11.64
N ASN A 248 2.16 -29.05 -12.94
CA ASN A 248 1.04 -29.75 -13.56
C ASN A 248 0.77 -31.13 -12.94
N LYS A 249 1.82 -31.94 -12.78
CA LYS A 249 1.73 -33.27 -12.15
C LYS A 249 1.25 -33.20 -10.70
N LEU A 250 1.66 -32.17 -9.96
CA LEU A 250 1.19 -31.98 -8.58
C LEU A 250 -0.31 -31.72 -8.52
N TRP A 251 -0.83 -30.83 -9.37
CA TRP A 251 -2.27 -30.58 -9.45
C TRP A 251 -3.05 -31.83 -9.89
N GLN A 252 -2.51 -32.59 -10.84
CA GLN A 252 -3.14 -33.84 -11.27
C GLN A 252 -3.22 -34.86 -10.13
N THR A 253 -2.18 -34.94 -9.30
CA THR A 253 -2.11 -35.88 -8.18
C THR A 253 -3.08 -35.51 -7.07
N VAL A 254 -3.19 -34.22 -6.75
CA VAL A 254 -3.93 -33.74 -5.57
C VAL A 254 -5.40 -33.42 -5.90
N CYS A 255 -5.68 -32.87 -7.08
CA CYS A 255 -7.02 -32.42 -7.49
C CYS A 255 -7.62 -33.25 -8.64
N GLY A 256 -6.88 -34.21 -9.21
CA GLY A 256 -7.31 -34.95 -10.40
C GLY A 256 -7.41 -34.10 -11.68
N LYS A 257 -6.87 -32.88 -11.65
CA LYS A 257 -6.93 -31.89 -12.72
C LYS A 257 -5.55 -31.38 -13.11
N SER A 258 -5.34 -31.18 -14.40
CA SER A 258 -4.10 -30.70 -14.98
C SER A 258 -4.30 -29.37 -15.71
N TYR A 259 -3.21 -28.73 -16.10
CA TYR A 259 -3.22 -27.50 -16.89
C TYR A 259 -3.87 -27.71 -18.27
N GLU A 260 -3.81 -28.93 -18.82
CA GLU A 260 -4.50 -29.34 -20.04
C GLU A 260 -6.04 -29.35 -19.88
N ASP A 261 -6.57 -29.40 -18.66
CA ASP A 261 -8.01 -29.21 -18.43
C ASP A 261 -8.47 -27.75 -18.59
N TRP A 262 -7.54 -26.79 -18.53
CA TRP A 262 -7.84 -25.35 -18.49
C TRP A 262 -7.28 -24.56 -19.66
N LEU A 263 -6.23 -25.08 -20.31
CA LEU A 263 -5.57 -24.48 -21.46
C LEU A 263 -5.60 -25.43 -22.65
N THR A 264 -5.65 -24.89 -23.86
CA THR A 264 -5.45 -25.71 -25.07
C THR A 264 -3.99 -26.18 -25.18
N THR A 265 -3.74 -27.15 -26.06
CA THR A 265 -2.39 -27.64 -26.34
C THR A 265 -1.45 -26.52 -26.80
N GLU A 266 -1.95 -25.62 -27.65
CA GLU A 266 -1.22 -24.45 -28.13
C GLU A 266 -0.94 -23.46 -27.00
N GLU A 267 -1.96 -23.14 -26.20
CA GLU A 267 -1.83 -22.23 -25.04
C GLU A 267 -0.81 -22.75 -24.02
N LEU A 268 -0.80 -24.06 -23.74
CA LEU A 268 0.17 -24.67 -22.84
C LEU A 268 1.59 -24.64 -23.42
N LYS A 269 1.74 -24.84 -24.73
CA LYS A 269 3.03 -24.69 -25.40
C LYS A 269 3.55 -23.26 -25.28
N ASP A 270 2.70 -22.28 -25.56
CA ASP A 270 3.06 -20.86 -25.46
C ASP A 270 3.41 -20.46 -24.03
N LEU A 271 2.65 -20.94 -23.04
CA LEU A 271 2.95 -20.74 -21.62
C LEU A 271 4.35 -21.24 -21.27
N LYS A 272 4.72 -22.46 -21.73
CA LYS A 272 6.06 -23.02 -21.50
C LYS A 272 7.15 -22.14 -22.09
N VAL A 273 6.97 -21.65 -23.33
CA VAL A 273 7.90 -20.72 -23.98
C VAL A 273 8.07 -19.45 -23.16
N LEU A 274 6.97 -18.82 -22.73
CA LEU A 274 6.99 -17.57 -21.95
C LEU A 274 7.69 -17.74 -20.58
N PHE A 275 7.50 -18.88 -19.91
CA PHE A 275 8.22 -19.20 -18.68
C PHE A 275 9.72 -19.41 -18.93
N GLN A 276 10.11 -20.06 -20.03
CA GLN A 276 11.53 -20.18 -20.40
C GLN A 276 12.15 -18.83 -20.80
N LYS A 277 11.41 -17.95 -21.49
CA LYS A 277 11.85 -16.57 -21.78
C LYS A 277 12.18 -15.83 -20.48
N ARG A 278 11.31 -15.90 -19.47
CA ARG A 278 11.57 -15.30 -18.15
C ARG A 278 12.80 -15.90 -17.46
N HIS A 279 13.04 -17.21 -17.60
CA HIS A 279 14.25 -17.84 -17.08
C HIS A 279 15.52 -17.24 -17.71
N LEU A 280 15.54 -17.07 -19.04
CA LEU A 280 16.67 -16.44 -19.73
C LEU A 280 16.87 -14.98 -19.30
N LEU A 281 15.81 -14.19 -19.19
CA LEU A 281 15.92 -12.78 -18.76
C LEU A 281 16.57 -12.64 -17.38
N LEU A 282 16.27 -13.54 -16.44
CA LEU A 282 16.77 -13.46 -15.06
C LEU A 282 18.21 -13.99 -14.89
N HIS A 283 18.64 -14.95 -15.70
CA HIS A 283 19.89 -15.68 -15.45
C HIS A 283 20.92 -15.55 -16.56
N SER A 284 20.51 -15.12 -17.75
CA SER A 284 21.37 -15.09 -18.94
C SER A 284 21.19 -13.81 -19.74
N GLU A 285 20.64 -12.75 -19.13
CA GLU A 285 20.35 -11.47 -19.80
C GLU A 285 19.46 -11.61 -21.06
N GLY A 286 18.72 -12.70 -21.16
CA GLY A 286 17.93 -13.06 -22.34
C GLY A 286 18.71 -13.79 -23.44
N ILE A 287 19.97 -14.18 -23.24
CA ILE A 287 20.76 -14.91 -24.22
C ILE A 287 20.32 -16.38 -24.29
N VAL A 288 19.99 -16.84 -25.48
CA VAL A 288 19.52 -18.20 -25.75
C VAL A 288 20.65 -19.21 -25.62
N ASP A 289 20.42 -20.24 -24.81
CA ASP A 289 21.28 -21.41 -24.66
C ASP A 289 20.60 -22.68 -25.22
N GLN A 290 21.34 -23.79 -25.23
CA GLN A 290 20.79 -25.09 -25.68
C GLN A 290 19.60 -25.53 -24.81
N ARG A 291 19.68 -25.26 -23.50
CA ARG A 291 18.65 -25.65 -22.53
C ARG A 291 17.31 -24.98 -22.82
N TYR A 292 17.31 -23.72 -23.26
CA TYR A 292 16.11 -23.02 -23.71
C TYR A 292 15.47 -23.72 -24.89
N LEU A 293 16.24 -24.02 -25.95
CA LEU A 293 15.73 -24.66 -27.16
C LEU A 293 15.13 -26.05 -26.86
N ASP A 294 15.83 -26.85 -26.05
CA ASP A 294 15.38 -28.20 -25.67
C ASP A 294 14.07 -28.18 -24.87
N ARG A 295 13.89 -27.18 -24.00
CA ARG A 295 12.72 -27.10 -23.10
C ARG A 295 11.54 -26.36 -23.70
N SER A 296 11.78 -25.34 -24.52
CA SER A 296 10.73 -24.51 -25.11
C SER A 296 10.27 -25.04 -26.46
N GLY A 297 11.14 -25.72 -27.20
CA GLY A 297 10.91 -26.06 -28.61
C GLY A 297 10.79 -24.81 -29.50
N ASP A 298 11.28 -23.65 -29.05
CA ASP A 298 11.19 -22.39 -29.78
C ASP A 298 12.26 -22.32 -30.88
N GLY A 299 11.85 -22.60 -32.11
CA GLY A 299 12.71 -22.49 -33.30
C GLY A 299 12.91 -21.08 -33.84
N SER A 300 12.31 -20.04 -33.23
CA SER A 300 12.44 -18.67 -33.71
C SER A 300 13.78 -18.02 -33.36
N TYR A 301 14.53 -18.60 -32.41
CA TYR A 301 15.84 -18.12 -31.99
C TYR A 301 16.94 -19.18 -32.18
N LYS A 302 18.17 -18.69 -32.33
CA LYS A 302 19.40 -19.48 -32.35
C LYS A 302 20.21 -19.23 -31.08
N ILE A 303 21.05 -20.20 -30.72
CA ILE A 303 21.98 -20.08 -29.59
C ILE A 303 22.83 -18.82 -29.75
N GLY A 304 22.98 -18.07 -28.65
CA GLY A 304 23.70 -16.80 -28.60
C GLY A 304 22.88 -15.58 -29.02
N GLN A 305 21.67 -15.75 -29.59
CA GLN A 305 20.77 -14.61 -29.81
C GLN A 305 20.14 -14.17 -28.49
N ARG A 306 19.81 -12.88 -28.39
CA ARG A 306 19.00 -12.36 -27.29
C ARG A 306 17.53 -12.44 -27.66
N ILE A 307 16.71 -12.97 -26.75
CA ILE A 307 15.26 -12.93 -26.90
C ILE A 307 14.73 -11.50 -26.86
N VAL A 308 13.63 -11.28 -27.58
CA VAL A 308 12.84 -10.06 -27.52
C VAL A 308 11.47 -10.41 -26.94
N VAL A 309 11.06 -9.63 -25.93
CA VAL A 309 9.72 -9.71 -25.34
C VAL A 309 8.96 -8.45 -25.73
N LYS A 310 7.75 -8.63 -26.24
CA LYS A 310 6.86 -7.54 -26.65
C LYS A 310 5.71 -7.36 -25.67
N GLU A 311 4.97 -6.26 -25.81
CA GLU A 311 3.79 -5.99 -24.99
C GLU A 311 2.74 -7.10 -25.14
N GLU A 312 2.58 -7.63 -26.35
CA GLU A 312 1.63 -8.70 -26.65
C GLU A 312 1.99 -10.02 -25.96
N ASP A 313 3.29 -10.34 -25.82
CA ASP A 313 3.76 -11.52 -25.09
C ASP A 313 3.30 -11.45 -23.61
N VAL A 314 3.40 -10.27 -22.99
CA VAL A 314 3.03 -10.05 -21.59
C VAL A 314 1.51 -10.04 -21.41
N GLN A 315 0.77 -9.41 -22.32
CA GLN A 315 -0.70 -9.43 -22.31
C GLN A 315 -1.23 -10.86 -22.45
N TYR A 316 -0.67 -11.63 -23.38
CA TYR A 316 -1.06 -13.02 -23.59
C TYR A 316 -0.70 -13.88 -22.38
N LEU A 317 0.52 -13.74 -21.82
CA LEU A 317 0.90 -14.42 -20.58
C LEU A 317 -0.07 -14.12 -19.43
N SER A 318 -0.44 -12.85 -19.25
CA SER A 318 -1.36 -12.43 -18.18
C SER A 318 -2.72 -13.14 -18.31
N SER A 319 -3.22 -13.28 -19.54
CA SER A 319 -4.47 -13.96 -19.85
C SER A 319 -4.39 -15.48 -19.59
N LEU A 320 -3.28 -16.12 -19.98
CA LEU A 320 -3.05 -17.55 -19.71
C LEU A 320 -2.96 -17.83 -18.20
N ILE A 321 -2.24 -16.99 -17.47
CA ILE A 321 -2.08 -17.12 -16.01
C ILE A 321 -3.41 -16.89 -15.28
N GLU A 322 -4.25 -15.96 -15.72
CA GLU A 322 -5.60 -15.80 -15.15
C GLU A 322 -6.50 -17.00 -15.43
N LYS A 323 -6.44 -17.58 -16.64
CA LYS A 323 -7.17 -18.82 -16.95
C LYS A 323 -6.75 -19.95 -16.00
N LEU A 324 -5.45 -20.14 -15.82
CA LEU A 324 -4.91 -21.13 -14.87
C LEU A 324 -5.32 -20.82 -13.42
N ALA A 325 -5.18 -19.58 -12.98
CA ALA A 325 -5.57 -19.16 -11.63
C ALA A 325 -7.05 -19.48 -11.36
N ASN A 326 -7.94 -19.19 -12.30
CA ASN A 326 -9.36 -19.49 -12.18
C ASN A 326 -9.64 -21.00 -12.18
N GLY A 327 -8.92 -21.77 -13.00
CA GLY A 327 -8.99 -23.23 -13.00
C GLY A 327 -8.56 -23.83 -11.65
N ILE A 328 -7.41 -23.40 -11.13
CA ILE A 328 -6.84 -23.84 -9.85
C ILE A 328 -7.75 -23.45 -8.68
N ARG A 329 -8.26 -22.22 -8.62
CA ARG A 329 -9.22 -21.77 -7.59
C ARG A 329 -10.44 -22.69 -7.54
N LYS A 330 -11.03 -23.04 -8.69
CA LYS A 330 -12.18 -23.96 -8.76
C LYS A 330 -11.81 -25.38 -8.33
N ALA A 331 -10.67 -25.89 -8.77
CA ALA A 331 -10.26 -27.26 -8.43
C ALA A 331 -9.91 -27.40 -6.95
N SER A 332 -9.13 -26.46 -6.40
CA SER A 332 -8.76 -26.42 -4.98
C SER A 332 -9.93 -26.18 -4.02
N SER A 333 -11.02 -25.55 -4.47
CA SER A 333 -12.23 -25.40 -3.65
C SER A 333 -13.03 -26.70 -3.54
N ASN A 334 -12.82 -27.64 -4.47
CA ASN A 334 -13.54 -28.91 -4.56
C ASN A 334 -12.73 -30.13 -4.07
N ALA A 335 -11.45 -29.91 -3.74
CA ALA A 335 -10.51 -30.92 -3.25
C ALA A 335 -10.29 -30.73 -1.75
#